data_AF-F9YW01-F1
#
_entry.id   AF-F9YW01-F1
#
_cell.length_a   1.000
_cell.length_b   1.000
_cell.length_c   1.000
_cell.angle_alpha   90.00
_cell.angle_beta   90.00
_cell.angle_gamma   90.00
#
_symmetry.space_group_name_H-M   'P 1'
#
loop_
_entity.id
_entity.type
_entity.pdbx_description
1 polymer ?
#
loop_
_entity_poly.entity_id
_entity_poly.type
_entity_poly.pdbx_seq_one_letter_code
_entity_poly.pdbx_strand_id
1 'polypeptide(L)'
;MVAKKADNTDGFELIYKSVNDIQPNEFHVASSIDGKQSQEFLEQTKKYLDKNAIKKQVDKLAKATTDKVDDTVKKTRNIIKNGKFIDDVLEADYQKYLARKAKQNKLPKDRLEWKEARDYWLHDSPMARGNDFNRKAWDERWYPAWEVQLDNGKFMDGYNPFTKEIVSRKATDLSDIQETTFIKYLTELKNKYAPPKKITTKKNGEIYDLIRNKELPADAKLILEIPESNKNFDKIEEYIKIAKEKGMEIRFRPE
;
A
#
# COMPACT_ATOMS: atom_id res chain seq x y z
N MET A 1 14.37 -21.24 -66.79
CA MET A 1 15.65 -21.90 -67.10
C MET A 1 15.91 -22.91 -66.01
N VAL A 2 16.27 -24.16 -66.35
CA VAL A 2 16.37 -25.24 -65.37
C VAL A 2 17.58 -26.10 -65.72
N ALA A 3 18.45 -26.35 -64.75
CA ALA A 3 19.64 -27.19 -64.89
C ALA A 3 19.33 -28.64 -64.52
N LYS A 4 20.02 -29.59 -65.17
CA LYS A 4 19.96 -31.02 -64.84
C LYS A 4 21.26 -31.45 -64.16
N LYS A 5 21.16 -32.37 -63.20
CA LYS A 5 22.33 -32.94 -62.50
C LYS A 5 22.86 -34.13 -63.31
N ALA A 6 24.15 -34.12 -63.64
CA ALA A 6 24.87 -35.33 -64.04
C ALA A 6 25.70 -35.81 -62.84
N ASP A 7 25.63 -37.10 -62.53
CA ASP A 7 26.37 -37.72 -61.43
C ASP A 7 27.80 -38.09 -61.84
N ASN A 8 28.63 -37.09 -62.22
CA ASN A 8 30.06 -37.31 -62.47
C ASN A 8 30.89 -36.23 -61.74
N THR A 9 32.08 -36.62 -61.31
CA THR A 9 32.87 -36.05 -60.20
C THR A 9 33.57 -34.71 -60.42
N ASP A 10 33.27 -33.96 -61.49
CA ASP A 10 33.85 -32.63 -61.74
C ASP A 10 32.85 -31.72 -62.48
N GLY A 11 32.31 -30.73 -61.76
CA GLY A 11 31.61 -29.58 -62.34
C GLY A 11 30.16 -29.80 -62.80
N PHE A 12 29.29 -28.82 -62.53
CA PHE A 12 27.92 -28.78 -63.05
C PHE A 12 27.93 -28.23 -64.48
N GLU A 13 27.44 -29.00 -65.47
CA GLU A 13 27.23 -28.50 -66.82
C GLU A 13 25.79 -28.00 -66.99
N LEU A 14 25.64 -26.73 -67.38
CA LEU A 14 24.35 -26.05 -67.54
C LEU A 14 23.80 -26.28 -68.94
N ILE A 15 22.80 -27.16 -69.06
CA ILE A 15 22.05 -27.37 -70.30
C ILE A 15 20.68 -26.70 -70.20
N TYR A 16 20.34 -25.84 -71.16
CA TYR A 16 19.09 -25.07 -71.18
C TYR A 16 18.06 -25.73 -72.12
N LYS A 17 16.83 -25.96 -71.63
CA LYS A 17 15.69 -26.45 -72.43
C LYS A 17 14.43 -25.60 -72.22
N SER A 18 13.53 -25.64 -73.19
CA SER A 18 12.20 -25.03 -73.10
C SER A 18 11.29 -25.85 -72.18
N VAL A 19 10.35 -25.17 -71.51
CA VAL A 19 9.48 -25.76 -70.48
C VAL A 19 8.54 -26.83 -71.06
N ASN A 20 8.17 -26.70 -72.33
CA ASN A 20 7.24 -27.64 -72.99
C ASN A 20 7.88 -28.99 -73.36
N ASP A 21 9.21 -29.10 -73.30
CA ASP A 21 9.95 -30.30 -73.69
C ASP A 21 10.37 -31.18 -72.50
N ILE A 22 9.86 -30.87 -71.30
CA ILE A 22 10.20 -31.55 -70.04
C ILE A 22 9.28 -32.75 -69.82
N GLN A 23 9.86 -33.93 -69.55
CA GLN A 23 9.10 -35.15 -69.25
C GLN A 23 8.79 -35.24 -67.74
N PRO A 24 7.65 -35.83 -67.33
CA PRO A 24 7.16 -35.79 -65.94
C PRO A 24 8.08 -36.44 -64.89
N ASN A 25 9.05 -37.25 -65.33
CA ASN A 25 9.88 -38.07 -64.44
C ASN A 25 11.28 -37.48 -64.21
N GLU A 26 11.52 -36.20 -64.57
CA GLU A 26 12.78 -35.49 -64.32
C GLU A 26 12.69 -34.56 -63.09
N PHE A 27 13.59 -34.73 -62.11
CA PHE A 27 13.67 -33.87 -60.93
C PHE A 27 14.44 -32.58 -61.26
N HIS A 28 13.82 -31.44 -60.98
CA HIS A 28 14.33 -30.12 -61.31
C HIS A 28 14.31 -29.19 -60.08
N VAL A 29 15.44 -28.55 -59.77
CA VAL A 29 15.51 -27.50 -58.75
C VAL A 29 15.47 -26.14 -59.44
N ALA A 30 14.42 -25.36 -59.19
CA ALA A 30 14.32 -23.99 -59.69
C ALA A 30 15.12 -23.06 -58.77
N SER A 31 16.29 -22.59 -59.20
CA SER A 31 16.97 -21.47 -58.55
C SER A 31 16.49 -20.16 -59.15
N SER A 32 15.46 -19.56 -58.56
CA SER A 32 15.20 -18.13 -58.70
C SER A 32 15.67 -17.44 -57.43
N ILE A 33 16.99 -17.31 -57.26
CA ILE A 33 17.53 -16.36 -56.27
C ILE A 33 17.69 -15.04 -57.01
N ASP A 34 16.70 -14.18 -56.88
CA ASP A 34 16.80 -12.80 -57.32
C ASP A 34 17.82 -12.09 -56.43
N GLY A 35 18.94 -11.63 -57.00
CA GLY A 35 20.05 -11.01 -56.27
C GLY A 35 19.64 -9.79 -55.43
N LYS A 36 18.49 -9.18 -55.72
CA LYS A 36 17.92 -8.08 -54.94
C LYS A 36 17.34 -8.50 -53.59
N GLN A 37 16.62 -9.63 -53.52
CA GLN A 37 16.00 -10.07 -52.27
C GLN A 37 17.03 -10.52 -51.22
N SER A 38 18.14 -11.10 -51.67
CA SER A 38 19.26 -11.48 -50.78
C SER A 38 20.04 -10.27 -50.26
N GLN A 39 20.19 -9.20 -51.06
CA GLN A 39 20.77 -7.94 -50.60
C GLN A 39 19.85 -7.19 -49.63
N GLU A 40 18.54 -7.12 -49.89
CA GLU A 40 17.59 -6.50 -48.96
C GLU A 40 17.55 -7.21 -47.61
N PHE A 41 17.62 -8.55 -47.60
CA PHE A 41 17.73 -9.33 -46.36
C PHE A 41 19.05 -9.08 -45.63
N LEU A 42 20.18 -8.98 -46.36
CA LEU A 42 21.50 -8.64 -45.78
C LEU A 42 21.54 -7.22 -45.22
N GLU A 43 20.93 -6.24 -45.89
CA GLU A 43 20.88 -4.85 -45.41
C GLU A 43 19.91 -4.68 -44.24
N GLN A 44 18.76 -5.37 -44.24
CA GLN A 44 17.87 -5.43 -43.07
C GLN A 44 18.58 -6.07 -41.87
N THR A 45 19.25 -7.20 -42.06
CA THR A 45 19.97 -7.87 -40.97
C THR A 45 21.13 -7.02 -40.46
N LYS A 46 21.90 -6.34 -41.32
CA LYS A 46 22.93 -5.36 -40.88
C LYS A 46 22.33 -4.18 -40.10
N LYS A 47 21.16 -3.67 -40.48
CA LYS A 47 20.46 -2.61 -39.75
C LYS A 47 20.00 -3.05 -38.35
N TYR A 48 19.60 -4.31 -38.19
CA TYR A 48 19.26 -4.90 -36.88
C TYR A 48 20.49 -5.33 -36.06
N LEU A 49 21.61 -5.65 -36.71
CA LEU A 49 22.91 -5.96 -36.11
C LEU A 49 23.84 -4.75 -36.02
N ASP A 50 23.32 -3.52 -36.11
CA ASP A 50 24.12 -2.32 -35.88
C ASP A 50 24.62 -2.33 -34.43
N LYS A 51 25.86 -2.81 -34.29
CA LYS A 51 26.55 -2.96 -33.01
C LYS A 51 26.61 -1.64 -32.26
N ASN A 52 26.61 -0.50 -32.95
CA ASN A 52 26.64 0.81 -32.31
C ASN A 52 25.29 1.19 -31.73
N ALA A 53 24.18 0.87 -32.41
CA ALA A 53 22.84 1.09 -31.89
C ALA A 53 22.55 0.19 -30.66
N ILE A 54 22.96 -1.09 -30.74
CA ILE A 54 22.85 -2.03 -29.61
C ILE A 54 23.71 -1.56 -28.44
N LYS A 55 24.98 -1.19 -28.69
CA LYS A 55 25.88 -0.67 -27.65
C LYS A 55 25.31 0.58 -26.99
N LYS A 56 24.75 1.52 -27.75
CA LYS A 56 24.12 2.73 -27.20
C LYS A 56 22.92 2.42 -26.30
N GLN A 57 22.11 1.40 -26.63
CA GLN A 57 21.01 0.96 -25.78
C GLN A 57 21.49 0.26 -24.51
N VAL A 58 22.51 -0.61 -24.63
CA VAL A 58 23.14 -1.28 -23.49
C VAL A 58 23.78 -0.25 -22.55
N ASP A 59 24.51 0.73 -23.08
CA ASP A 59 25.12 1.81 -22.30
C ASP A 59 24.05 2.67 -21.60
N LYS A 60 22.91 2.92 -22.26
CA LYS A 60 21.78 3.64 -21.65
C LYS A 60 21.14 2.85 -20.50
N LEU A 61 20.97 1.54 -20.66
CA LEU A 61 20.44 0.64 -19.63
C LEU A 61 21.42 0.48 -18.46
N ALA A 62 22.71 0.35 -18.75
CA ALA A 62 23.78 0.30 -17.75
C ALA A 62 23.79 1.59 -16.94
N LYS A 63 23.78 2.76 -17.61
CA LYS A 63 23.75 4.06 -16.94
C LYS A 63 22.50 4.27 -16.09
N ALA A 64 21.32 3.92 -16.61
CA ALA A 64 20.07 4.01 -15.83
C ALA A 64 20.07 3.08 -14.59
N THR A 65 20.73 1.93 -14.69
CA THR A 65 20.93 1.03 -13.55
C THR A 65 21.92 1.62 -12.55
N THR A 66 23.06 2.16 -13.02
CA THR A 66 24.07 2.80 -12.18
C THR A 66 23.51 4.01 -11.43
N ASP A 67 22.75 4.87 -12.10
CA ASP A 67 22.14 6.06 -11.49
C ASP A 67 21.14 5.66 -10.37
N LYS A 68 20.30 4.64 -10.61
CA LYS A 68 19.39 4.10 -9.57
C LYS A 68 20.12 3.46 -8.40
N VAL A 69 21.20 2.73 -8.68
CA VAL A 69 22.04 2.11 -7.64
C VAL A 69 22.73 3.20 -6.83
N ASP A 70 23.28 4.23 -7.46
CA ASP A 70 23.94 5.35 -6.78
C ASP A 70 22.97 6.12 -5.89
N ASP A 71 21.75 6.39 -6.34
CA ASP A 71 20.74 7.06 -5.51
C ASP A 71 20.31 6.21 -4.31
N THR A 72 20.14 4.90 -4.53
CA THR A 72 19.82 3.95 -3.45
C THR A 72 20.98 3.84 -2.46
N VAL A 73 22.22 3.79 -2.95
CA VAL A 73 23.44 3.71 -2.14
C VAL A 73 23.67 5.01 -1.37
N LYS A 74 23.46 6.18 -1.98
CA LYS A 74 23.54 7.48 -1.29
C LYS A 74 22.49 7.59 -0.18
N LYS A 75 21.23 7.21 -0.48
CA LYS A 75 20.14 7.20 0.51
C LYS A 75 20.44 6.23 1.66
N THR A 76 21.04 5.08 1.37
CA THR A 76 21.40 4.07 2.38
C THR A 76 22.60 4.51 3.23
N ARG A 77 23.66 5.09 2.63
CA ARG A 77 24.85 5.60 3.35
C ARG A 77 24.51 6.74 4.31
N ASN A 78 23.50 7.54 4.00
CA ASN A 78 23.05 8.64 4.86
C ASN A 78 22.23 8.18 6.08
N ILE A 79 21.81 6.90 6.11
CA ILE A 79 20.95 6.35 7.17
C ILE A 79 21.67 5.23 7.93
N ILE A 80 22.55 4.49 7.25
CA ILE A 80 23.27 3.33 7.76
C ILE A 80 24.77 3.53 7.59
N LYS A 81 25.52 3.41 8.69
CA LYS A 81 26.99 3.40 8.72
C LYS A 81 27.47 2.15 9.45
N ASN A 82 28.42 1.42 8.86
CA ASN A 82 28.97 0.17 9.42
C ASN A 82 27.90 -0.87 9.79
N GLY A 83 26.85 -1.01 8.96
CA GLY A 83 25.77 -1.98 9.17
C GLY A 83 24.79 -1.63 10.31
N LYS A 84 24.88 -0.42 10.87
CA LYS A 84 23.98 0.11 11.92
C LYS A 84 23.34 1.42 11.46
N PHE A 85 22.19 1.75 12.02
CA PHE A 85 21.65 3.09 11.87
C PHE A 85 22.61 4.12 12.46
N ILE A 86 22.70 5.27 11.79
CA ILE A 86 23.47 6.43 12.29
C ILE A 86 22.76 7.08 13.47
N ASP A 87 21.42 7.04 13.48
CA ASP A 87 20.58 7.50 14.58
C ASP A 87 20.54 6.46 15.71
N ASP A 88 21.06 6.84 16.88
CA ASP A 88 21.18 5.95 18.05
C ASP A 88 19.81 5.50 18.60
N VAL A 89 18.78 6.35 18.51
CA VAL A 89 17.42 6.01 18.96
C VAL A 89 16.82 4.98 18.01
N LEU A 90 16.98 5.20 16.70
CA LEU A 90 16.52 4.27 15.68
C LEU A 90 17.24 2.91 15.78
N GLU A 91 18.54 2.91 16.06
CA GLU A 91 19.30 1.68 16.31
C GLU A 91 18.79 0.95 17.55
N ALA A 92 18.58 1.65 18.67
CA ALA A 92 18.07 1.06 19.90
C ALA A 92 16.69 0.41 19.70
N ASP A 93 15.80 1.07 18.95
CA ASP A 93 14.49 0.51 18.60
C ASP A 93 14.59 -0.73 17.71
N TYR A 94 15.53 -0.76 16.77
CA TYR A 94 15.77 -1.95 15.95
C TYR A 94 16.30 -3.12 16.78
N GLN A 95 17.20 -2.88 17.73
CA GLN A 95 17.70 -3.93 18.62
C GLN A 95 16.60 -4.52 19.50
N LYS A 96 15.68 -3.69 20.02
CA LYS A 96 14.47 -4.17 20.72
C LYS A 96 13.59 -5.03 19.81
N TYR A 97 13.43 -4.63 18.55
CA TYR A 97 12.69 -5.40 17.54
C TYR A 97 13.32 -6.78 17.30
N LEU A 98 14.65 -6.84 17.11
CA LEU A 98 15.39 -8.09 16.95
C LEU A 98 15.22 -9.03 18.14
N ALA A 99 15.38 -8.50 19.37
CA ALA A 99 15.19 -9.28 20.59
C ALA A 99 13.78 -9.87 20.69
N ARG A 100 12.74 -9.11 20.29
CA ARG A 100 11.36 -9.60 20.24
C ARG A 100 11.18 -10.69 19.18
N LYS A 101 11.79 -10.57 18.00
CA LYS A 101 11.68 -11.57 16.92
C LYS A 101 12.41 -12.87 17.26
N ALA A 102 13.58 -12.77 17.89
CA ALA A 102 14.30 -13.92 18.44
C ALA A 102 13.44 -14.69 19.46
N LYS A 103 12.79 -13.98 20.40
CA LYS A 103 11.85 -14.60 21.36
C LYS A 103 10.65 -15.29 20.70
N GLN A 104 10.21 -14.79 19.55
CA GLN A 104 9.10 -15.37 18.78
C GLN A 104 9.56 -16.49 17.82
N ASN A 105 10.85 -16.79 17.78
CA ASN A 105 11.47 -17.69 16.81
C ASN A 105 11.10 -17.34 15.35
N LYS A 106 11.05 -16.04 15.03
CA LYS A 106 10.73 -15.52 13.69
C LYS A 106 11.93 -14.81 13.09
N LEU A 107 12.10 -14.95 11.78
CA LEU A 107 13.09 -14.18 11.03
C LEU A 107 12.77 -12.68 11.11
N PRO A 108 13.73 -11.83 11.49
CA PRO A 108 13.55 -10.38 11.47
C PRO A 108 13.54 -9.87 10.02
N LYS A 109 13.00 -8.67 9.85
CA LYS A 109 13.06 -7.94 8.57
C LYS A 109 14.44 -7.33 8.43
N ASP A 110 14.86 -7.08 7.19
CA ASP A 110 16.03 -6.25 6.96
C ASP A 110 15.82 -4.87 7.60
N ARG A 111 16.92 -4.21 7.92
CA ARG A 111 16.96 -2.93 8.61
C ARG A 111 16.18 -1.84 7.85
N LEU A 112 16.34 -1.75 6.53
CA LEU A 112 15.62 -0.75 5.73
C LEU A 112 14.12 -1.06 5.65
N GLU A 113 13.77 -2.31 5.39
CA GLU A 113 12.37 -2.76 5.36
C GLU A 113 11.67 -2.58 6.72
N TRP A 114 12.41 -2.78 7.81
CA TRP A 114 11.92 -2.51 9.15
C TRP A 114 11.69 -1.03 9.39
N LYS A 115 12.62 -0.16 8.96
CA LYS A 115 12.47 1.30 9.09
C LYS A 115 11.25 1.79 8.32
N GLU A 116 11.10 1.36 7.07
CA GLU A 116 9.95 1.72 6.25
C GLU A 116 8.64 1.27 6.90
N ALA A 117 8.57 0.03 7.37
CA ALA A 117 7.40 -0.46 8.09
C ALA A 117 7.14 0.33 9.40
N ARG A 118 8.19 0.64 10.17
CA ARG A 118 8.09 1.43 11.40
C ARG A 118 7.53 2.82 11.12
N ASP A 119 8.09 3.51 10.14
CA ASP A 119 7.70 4.88 9.78
C ASP A 119 6.26 4.91 9.29
N TYR A 120 5.86 3.93 8.46
CA TYR A 120 4.45 3.75 8.07
C TYR A 120 3.55 3.60 9.29
N TRP A 121 3.87 2.71 10.24
CA TRP A 121 3.05 2.53 11.45
C TRP A 121 3.01 3.77 12.34
N LEU A 122 4.08 4.57 12.37
CA LEU A 122 4.16 5.78 13.19
C LEU A 122 3.45 6.99 12.59
N HIS A 123 3.41 7.11 11.26
CA HIS A 123 2.99 8.34 10.59
C HIS A 123 1.80 8.15 9.65
N ASP A 124 1.76 7.05 8.91
CA ASP A 124 0.84 6.90 7.76
C ASP A 124 -0.23 5.82 7.96
N SER A 125 -0.11 5.01 9.01
CA SER A 125 -1.06 3.93 9.27
C SER A 125 -2.40 4.44 9.80
N PRO A 126 -3.50 3.66 9.67
CA PRO A 126 -4.76 3.98 10.31
C PRO A 126 -4.65 4.19 11.83
N MET A 127 -3.66 3.56 12.48
CA MET A 127 -3.37 3.77 13.90
C MET A 127 -2.73 5.13 14.15
N ALA A 128 -1.78 5.55 13.32
CA ALA A 128 -1.16 6.88 13.41
C ALA A 128 -2.21 7.97 13.22
N ARG A 129 -2.99 7.87 12.15
CA ARG A 129 -4.13 8.76 11.87
C ARG A 129 -5.12 8.82 13.04
N GLY A 130 -5.49 7.66 13.59
CA GLY A 130 -6.37 7.58 14.76
C GLY A 130 -5.78 8.24 16.02
N ASN A 131 -4.48 8.09 16.25
CA ASN A 131 -3.78 8.72 17.37
C ASN A 131 -3.73 10.25 17.19
N ASP A 132 -3.49 10.72 15.97
CA ASP A 132 -3.45 12.14 15.64
C ASP A 132 -4.83 12.79 15.80
N PHE A 133 -5.88 12.15 15.30
CA PHE A 133 -7.26 12.61 15.51
C PHE A 133 -7.62 12.60 17.01
N ASN A 134 -7.08 11.62 17.76
CA ASN A 134 -7.29 11.58 19.19
C ASN A 134 -6.60 12.74 19.94
N ARG A 135 -5.34 13.00 19.58
CA ARG A 135 -4.52 14.09 20.13
C ARG A 135 -5.15 15.45 19.83
N LYS A 136 -5.62 15.67 18.60
CA LYS A 136 -6.27 16.94 18.21
C LYS A 136 -7.44 17.32 19.10
N ALA A 137 -8.33 16.37 19.42
CA ALA A 137 -9.45 16.71 20.33
C ALA A 137 -9.00 17.03 21.76
N TRP A 138 -7.86 16.49 22.21
CA TRP A 138 -7.31 16.82 23.53
C TRP A 138 -6.72 18.22 23.51
N ASP A 139 -5.94 18.54 22.47
CA ASP A 139 -5.31 19.85 22.28
C ASP A 139 -6.37 20.95 22.14
N GLU A 140 -7.42 20.68 21.35
CA GLU A 140 -8.56 21.58 21.14
C GLU A 140 -9.64 21.47 22.23
N ARG A 141 -9.45 20.60 23.22
CA ARG A 141 -10.34 20.40 24.37
C ARG A 141 -11.82 20.23 23.99
N TRP A 142 -12.11 19.39 22.99
CA TRP A 142 -13.50 19.15 22.55
C TRP A 142 -14.40 18.62 23.66
N TYR A 143 -13.82 17.95 24.66
CA TYR A 143 -14.52 17.38 25.81
C TYR A 143 -13.77 17.67 27.11
N PRO A 144 -14.49 17.86 28.24
CA PRO A 144 -13.87 18.14 29.52
C PRO A 144 -13.13 16.93 30.12
N ALA A 145 -13.51 15.70 29.74
CA ALA A 145 -12.82 14.49 30.14
C ALA A 145 -12.56 13.59 28.93
N TRP A 146 -11.37 13.00 28.87
CA TRP A 146 -10.96 12.02 27.85
C TRP A 146 -10.30 10.80 28.49
N GLU A 147 -10.34 9.68 27.76
CA GLU A 147 -9.86 8.37 28.22
C GLU A 147 -10.46 7.99 29.58
N VAL A 148 -11.78 8.11 29.71
CA VAL A 148 -12.48 7.79 30.96
C VAL A 148 -12.71 6.28 31.02
N GLN A 149 -12.13 5.63 32.02
CA GLN A 149 -12.28 4.19 32.24
C GLN A 149 -13.64 3.86 32.85
N LEU A 150 -14.23 2.76 32.39
CA LEU A 150 -15.44 2.14 32.92
C LEU A 150 -15.12 0.82 33.66
N ASP A 151 -16.07 0.35 34.45
CA ASP A 151 -16.04 -0.93 35.19
C ASP A 151 -15.75 -2.17 34.31
N ASN A 152 -16.16 -2.15 33.05
CA ASN A 152 -15.84 -3.19 32.05
C ASN A 152 -14.39 -3.10 31.50
N GLY A 153 -13.56 -2.22 32.04
CA GLY A 153 -12.17 -2.01 31.65
C GLY A 153 -11.98 -1.29 30.31
N LYS A 154 -13.05 -0.79 29.68
CA LYS A 154 -12.98 0.01 28.46
C LYS A 154 -12.83 1.49 28.77
N PHE A 155 -12.32 2.23 27.79
CA PHE A 155 -12.07 3.66 27.87
C PHE A 155 -12.90 4.37 26.79
N MET A 156 -13.69 5.36 27.16
CA MET A 156 -14.33 6.24 26.17
C MET A 156 -13.35 7.32 25.71
N ASP A 157 -13.45 7.70 24.44
CA ASP A 157 -12.51 8.63 23.84
C ASP A 157 -12.77 10.07 24.34
N GLY A 158 -14.02 10.40 24.63
CA GLY A 158 -14.45 11.67 25.22
C GLY A 158 -15.72 11.52 26.06
N TYR A 159 -15.85 12.35 27.09
CA TYR A 159 -17.02 12.42 27.96
C TYR A 159 -17.31 13.86 28.36
N ASN A 160 -18.56 14.27 28.22
CA ASN A 160 -19.06 15.50 28.80
C ASN A 160 -20.16 15.18 29.82
N PRO A 161 -19.91 15.31 31.13
CA PRO A 161 -20.90 15.00 32.16
C PRO A 161 -22.06 16.00 32.21
N PHE A 162 -21.90 17.21 31.65
CA PHE A 162 -22.92 18.25 31.67
C PHE A 162 -23.95 18.06 30.55
N THR A 163 -23.48 17.74 29.33
CA THR A 163 -24.33 17.42 28.19
C THR A 163 -24.68 15.93 28.09
N LYS A 164 -24.08 15.11 28.97
CA LYS A 164 -24.25 13.65 29.05
C LYS A 164 -23.83 12.93 27.76
N GLU A 165 -22.79 13.44 27.12
CA GLU A 165 -22.29 12.94 25.84
C GLU A 165 -21.14 11.96 26.06
N ILE A 166 -21.27 10.76 25.49
CA ILE A 166 -20.25 9.72 25.51
C ILE A 166 -19.78 9.47 24.08
N VAL A 167 -18.48 9.57 23.87
CA VAL A 167 -17.91 9.64 22.53
C VAL A 167 -17.02 8.44 22.25
N SER A 168 -17.26 7.81 21.10
CA SER A 168 -16.29 6.95 20.44
C SER A 168 -15.81 7.63 19.15
N ARG A 169 -14.50 7.83 19.03
CA ARG A 169 -13.86 8.43 17.85
C ARG A 169 -13.37 7.36 16.89
N LYS A 170 -13.53 7.60 15.59
CA LYS A 170 -12.99 6.78 14.50
C LYS A 170 -12.42 7.68 13.41
N ALA A 171 -11.10 7.67 13.24
CA ALA A 171 -10.43 8.29 12.09
C ALA A 171 -10.61 7.40 10.86
N THR A 172 -11.78 7.47 10.24
CA THR A 172 -12.16 6.60 9.13
C THR A 172 -12.96 7.39 8.12
N ASP A 173 -12.61 7.23 6.85
CA ASP A 173 -13.41 7.73 5.74
C ASP A 173 -14.45 6.67 5.37
N LEU A 174 -15.72 7.07 5.33
CA LEU A 174 -16.86 6.18 5.09
C LEU A 174 -16.83 5.60 3.67
N SER A 175 -16.20 6.29 2.71
CA SER A 175 -15.96 5.79 1.35
C SER A 175 -15.10 4.53 1.31
N ASP A 176 -14.24 4.34 2.31
CA ASP A 176 -13.21 3.29 2.31
C ASP A 176 -13.65 2.05 3.07
N ILE A 177 -14.86 2.07 3.65
CA ILE A 177 -15.41 0.98 4.44
C ILE A 177 -16.73 0.47 3.88
N GLN A 178 -17.01 -0.78 4.20
CA GLN A 178 -18.32 -1.36 3.97
C GLN A 178 -19.28 -0.92 5.08
N GLU A 179 -20.56 -0.79 4.75
CA GLU A 179 -21.63 -0.46 5.73
C GLU A 179 -21.63 -1.41 6.93
N THR A 180 -21.34 -2.70 6.72
CA THR A 180 -21.21 -3.69 7.79
C THR A 180 -20.14 -3.32 8.83
N THR A 181 -19.06 -2.66 8.39
CA THR A 181 -18.00 -2.16 9.27
C THR A 181 -18.49 -0.95 10.06
N PHE A 182 -19.24 -0.05 9.43
CA PHE A 182 -19.89 1.07 10.10
C PHE A 182 -20.89 0.59 11.18
N ILE A 183 -21.76 -0.37 10.84
CA ILE A 183 -22.69 -1.00 11.79
C ILE A 183 -21.95 -1.66 12.95
N LYS A 184 -20.78 -2.27 12.69
CA LYS A 184 -19.92 -2.82 13.74
C LYS A 184 -19.42 -1.72 14.68
N TYR A 185 -19.01 -0.55 14.18
CA TYR A 185 -18.61 0.57 15.03
C TYR A 185 -19.75 1.02 15.96
N LEU A 186 -20.96 1.16 15.42
CA LEU A 186 -22.14 1.50 16.21
C LEU A 186 -22.44 0.44 17.28
N THR A 187 -22.36 -0.84 16.91
CA THR A 187 -22.56 -1.96 17.84
C THR A 187 -21.52 -1.96 18.95
N GLU A 188 -20.24 -1.71 18.60
CA GLU A 188 -19.16 -1.61 19.58
C GLU A 188 -19.35 -0.41 20.52
N LEU A 189 -19.72 0.76 20.01
CA LEU A 189 -20.03 1.96 20.81
C LEU A 189 -21.11 1.65 21.85
N LYS A 190 -22.23 1.06 21.42
CA LYS A 190 -23.31 0.64 22.32
C LYS A 190 -22.82 -0.37 23.36
N ASN A 191 -22.20 -1.48 22.93
CA ASN A 191 -21.77 -2.53 23.85
C ASN A 191 -20.72 -2.04 24.86
N LYS A 192 -19.79 -1.19 24.41
CA LYS A 192 -18.70 -0.70 25.26
C LYS A 192 -19.16 0.40 26.21
N TYR A 193 -20.07 1.29 25.80
CA TYR A 193 -20.34 2.52 26.56
C TYR A 193 -21.79 2.79 26.96
N ALA A 194 -22.79 2.04 26.43
CA ALA A 194 -24.18 2.24 26.85
C ALA A 194 -24.36 2.02 28.38
N PRO A 195 -25.16 2.87 29.06
CA PRO A 195 -25.57 2.67 30.45
C PRO A 195 -26.38 1.37 30.65
N PRO A 196 -26.47 0.83 31.88
CA PRO A 196 -25.79 1.29 33.09
C PRO A 196 -24.33 0.81 33.12
N LYS A 197 -23.39 1.73 33.40
CA LYS A 197 -21.96 1.42 33.64
C LYS A 197 -21.39 2.39 34.64
N LYS A 198 -20.46 1.93 35.46
CA LYS A 198 -19.78 2.75 36.46
C LYS A 198 -18.45 3.30 35.92
N ILE A 199 -18.18 4.57 36.19
CA ILE A 199 -16.90 5.20 35.90
C ILE A 199 -15.89 4.79 36.97
N THR A 200 -14.75 4.22 36.54
CA THR A 200 -13.68 3.70 37.41
C THR A 200 -12.33 4.36 37.16
N THR A 201 -12.31 5.43 36.35
CA THR A 201 -11.08 6.15 35.99
C THR A 201 -10.25 6.56 37.22
N LYS A 202 -8.93 6.39 37.10
CA LYS A 202 -7.96 6.77 38.14
C LYS A 202 -7.25 8.10 37.82
N LYS A 203 -7.61 8.76 36.72
CA LYS A 203 -7.02 10.06 36.33
C LYS A 203 -7.33 11.11 37.42
N ASN A 204 -6.38 12.00 37.66
CA ASN A 204 -6.51 13.08 38.63
C ASN A 204 -7.01 14.36 37.95
N GLY A 205 -7.71 15.20 38.70
CA GLY A 205 -8.22 16.50 38.25
C GLY A 205 -9.69 16.68 38.60
N GLU A 206 -10.11 17.94 38.76
CA GLU A 206 -11.44 18.30 39.27
C GLU A 206 -12.59 17.61 38.51
N ILE A 207 -12.49 17.57 37.17
CA ILE A 207 -13.49 16.91 36.33
C ILE A 207 -13.54 15.40 36.57
N TYR A 208 -12.38 14.76 36.80
CA TYR A 208 -12.29 13.32 37.04
C TYR A 208 -12.81 12.97 38.43
N ASP A 209 -12.51 13.78 39.44
CA ASP A 209 -13.02 13.62 40.79
C ASP A 209 -14.55 13.82 40.84
N LEU A 210 -15.08 14.73 40.01
CA LEU A 210 -16.53 14.93 39.87
C LEU A 210 -17.25 13.69 39.32
N ILE A 211 -16.63 12.93 38.40
CA ILE A 211 -17.29 11.81 37.70
C ILE A 211 -16.93 10.43 38.25
N ARG A 212 -15.84 10.31 39.02
CA ARG A 212 -15.32 9.04 39.53
C ARG A 212 -16.35 8.32 40.40
N ASN A 213 -16.43 7.01 40.25
CA ASN A 213 -17.34 6.12 40.97
C ASN A 213 -18.84 6.40 40.76
N LYS A 214 -19.21 7.28 39.82
CA LYS A 214 -20.60 7.52 39.42
C LYS A 214 -21.00 6.60 38.27
N GLU A 215 -22.28 6.31 38.20
CA GLU A 215 -22.87 5.63 37.05
C GLU A 215 -23.08 6.61 35.89
N LEU A 216 -22.95 6.11 34.66
CA LEU A 216 -23.33 6.85 33.48
C LEU A 216 -24.84 7.14 33.52
N PRO A 217 -25.28 8.37 33.21
CA PRO A 217 -26.70 8.70 33.17
C PRO A 217 -27.45 7.79 32.19
N ALA A 218 -28.64 7.30 32.58
CA ALA A 218 -29.46 6.46 31.71
C ALA A 218 -29.88 7.17 30.40
N ASP A 219 -29.95 8.51 30.44
CA ASP A 219 -30.26 9.37 29.30
C ASP A 219 -29.01 9.90 28.57
N ALA A 220 -27.85 9.26 28.76
CA ALA A 220 -26.63 9.64 28.08
C ALA A 220 -26.72 9.42 26.56
N LYS A 221 -26.17 10.36 25.80
CA LYS A 221 -26.10 10.33 24.35
C LYS A 221 -24.84 9.62 23.90
N LEU A 222 -25.00 8.60 23.04
CA LEU A 222 -23.90 7.88 22.43
C LEU A 222 -23.56 8.52 21.08
N ILE A 223 -22.33 8.99 20.93
CA ILE A 223 -21.87 9.70 19.74
C ILE A 223 -20.73 8.92 19.09
N LEU A 224 -20.90 8.63 17.80
CA LEU A 224 -19.83 8.20 16.92
C LEU A 224 -19.23 9.45 16.27
N GLU A 225 -18.00 9.79 16.64
CA GLU A 225 -17.28 10.95 16.13
C GLU A 225 -16.32 10.53 15.02
N ILE A 226 -16.45 11.16 13.84
CA ILE A 226 -15.70 10.84 12.62
C ILE A 226 -15.18 12.12 11.93
N PRO A 227 -14.17 12.01 11.05
CA PRO A 227 -13.64 13.16 10.30
C PRO A 227 -14.72 13.92 9.52
N GLU A 228 -14.56 15.23 9.46
CA GLU A 228 -15.47 16.16 8.80
C GLU A 228 -15.55 15.96 7.27
N SER A 229 -14.50 15.40 6.66
CA SER A 229 -14.49 14.96 5.26
C SER A 229 -15.71 14.10 4.90
N ASN A 230 -16.20 13.30 5.85
CA ASN A 230 -17.35 12.42 5.67
C ASN A 230 -18.68 13.14 5.44
N LYS A 231 -18.76 14.45 5.70
CA LYS A 231 -19.96 15.24 5.36
C LYS A 231 -20.28 15.20 3.86
N ASN A 232 -19.25 15.02 3.02
CA ASN A 232 -19.38 14.99 1.58
C ASN A 232 -19.55 13.56 1.02
N PHE A 233 -19.74 12.56 1.89
CA PHE A 233 -19.97 11.19 1.44
C PHE A 233 -21.39 11.06 0.87
N ASP A 234 -21.52 10.53 -0.36
CA ASP A 234 -22.79 10.49 -1.09
C ASP A 234 -23.94 9.78 -0.34
N LYS A 235 -23.61 8.85 0.57
CA LYS A 235 -24.59 8.11 1.38
C LYS A 235 -24.67 8.58 2.83
N ILE A 236 -24.18 9.78 3.14
CA ILE A 236 -24.07 10.22 4.53
C ILE A 236 -25.43 10.28 5.25
N GLU A 237 -26.49 10.66 4.54
CA GLU A 237 -27.85 10.72 5.11
C GLU A 237 -28.36 9.33 5.53
N GLU A 238 -28.07 8.29 4.74
CA GLU A 238 -28.38 6.89 5.06
C GLU A 238 -27.64 6.45 6.32
N TYR A 239 -26.36 6.80 6.44
CA TYR A 239 -25.54 6.42 7.60
C TYR A 239 -25.99 7.15 8.87
N ILE A 240 -26.37 8.43 8.77
CA ILE A 240 -26.97 9.19 9.86
C ILE A 240 -28.29 8.53 10.30
N LYS A 241 -29.12 8.10 9.36
CA LYS A 241 -30.37 7.39 9.65
C LYS A 241 -30.11 6.07 10.39
N ILE A 242 -29.17 5.24 9.90
CA ILE A 242 -28.78 3.98 10.55
C ILE A 242 -28.29 4.22 12.00
N ALA A 243 -27.49 5.26 12.23
CA ALA A 243 -27.04 5.61 13.57
C ALA A 243 -28.21 5.99 14.49
N LYS A 244 -29.11 6.86 14.01
CA LYS A 244 -30.31 7.28 14.76
C LYS A 244 -31.23 6.13 15.11
N GLU A 245 -31.48 5.21 14.17
CA GLU A 245 -32.29 4.00 14.41
C GLU A 245 -31.71 3.11 15.51
N LYS A 246 -30.38 3.16 15.71
CA LYS A 246 -29.70 2.44 16.79
C LYS A 246 -29.55 3.26 18.08
N GLY A 247 -30.10 4.47 18.14
CA GLY A 247 -30.05 5.36 19.29
C GLY A 247 -28.70 6.08 19.45
N MET A 248 -28.01 6.34 18.35
CA MET A 248 -26.70 7.00 18.31
C MET A 248 -26.72 8.22 17.40
N GLU A 249 -25.83 9.17 17.67
CA GLU A 249 -25.59 10.36 16.85
C GLU A 249 -24.24 10.25 16.13
N ILE A 250 -24.16 10.79 14.92
CA ILE A 250 -22.87 11.00 14.23
C ILE A 250 -22.45 12.44 14.48
N ARG A 251 -21.19 12.63 14.87
CA ARG A 251 -20.57 13.95 15.00
C ARG A 251 -19.37 14.06 14.08
N PHE A 252 -19.32 15.14 13.32
CA PHE A 252 -18.22 15.45 12.42
C PHE A 252 -17.25 16.40 13.11
N ARG A 253 -15.95 16.12 12.98
CA ARG A 253 -14.89 16.97 13.54
C ARG A 253 -13.72 17.14 12.58
N PRO A 254 -13.01 18.28 12.63
CA PRO A 254 -11.82 18.46 11.82
C PRO A 254 -10.74 17.46 12.25
N GLU A 255 -10.16 16.76 11.28
CA GLU A 255 -8.97 15.93 11.46
C GLU A 255 -7.69 16.77 11.42
#